data_AF-A0A914NXW6-F1
#
_entry.id   AF-A0A914NXW6-F1
#
_cell.length_a   1.000
_cell.length_b   1.000
_cell.length_c   1.000
_cell.angle_alpha   90.00
_cell.angle_beta   90.00
_cell.angle_gamma   90.00
#
_symmetry.space_group_name_H-M   'P 1'
#
loop_
_entity.id
_entity.type
_entity.pdbx_description
1 polymer ?
#
loop_
_entity_poly.entity_id
_entity_poly.type
_entity_poly.pdbx_seq_one_letter_code
_entity_poly.pdbx_strand_id
1 'polypeptide(L)'
;MFFTYGPQAPTAFANGPTLIEIQADWVIKVIDYCESNGIKYIDAKEDAQTQWAKEITAIANATLFPLADSWYMGANVPGKPKEMLNFLGGVPKYSEILQYVLENNFEGFKLVK
;
A
#
# COMPACT_ATOMS: atom_id res chain seq x y z
N MET A 1 -0.03 2.01 12.90
CA MET A 1 0.70 3.14 12.26
C MET A 1 0.25 3.20 10.82
N PHE A 2 -0.03 4.39 10.29
CA PHE A 2 -0.50 4.58 8.91
C PHE A 2 0.45 5.51 8.17
N PHE A 3 0.61 5.28 6.87
CA PHE A 3 1.38 6.14 5.98
C PHE A 3 0.48 6.57 4.81
N THR A 4 0.47 7.86 4.50
CA THR A 4 -0.18 8.41 3.31
C THR A 4 0.87 8.84 2.30
N TYR A 5 0.54 8.76 1.01
CA TYR A 5 1.41 9.12 -0.12
C TYR A 5 2.83 8.52 0.01
N GLY A 6 2.90 7.27 0.49
CA GLY A 6 4.13 6.57 0.86
C GLY A 6 4.52 5.44 -0.08
N PRO A 7 5.55 4.66 0.28
CA PRO A 7 5.98 3.50 -0.50
C PRO A 7 4.86 2.48 -0.71
N GLN A 8 4.90 1.80 -1.86
CA GLN A 8 3.99 0.72 -2.26
C GLN A 8 2.50 1.10 -2.36
N ALA A 9 2.19 2.39 -2.33
CA ALA A 9 0.94 2.95 -2.87
C ALA A 9 1.19 3.52 -4.28
N PRO A 10 0.15 3.91 -5.05
CA PRO A 10 0.34 4.50 -6.38
C PRO A 10 1.26 5.73 -6.35
N THR A 11 1.14 6.55 -5.32
CA THR A 11 2.01 7.68 -4.94
C THR A 11 2.46 8.51 -6.14
N ALA A 12 3.69 8.34 -6.62
CA ALA A 12 4.22 9.17 -7.71
C ALA A 12 3.56 8.90 -9.07
N PHE A 13 2.75 7.85 -9.18
CA PHE A 13 1.99 7.48 -10.37
C PHE A 13 0.50 7.82 -10.24
N ALA A 14 0.15 8.71 -9.32
CA ALA A 14 -1.19 9.26 -9.16
C ALA A 14 -1.14 10.78 -9.00
N ASN A 15 -2.28 11.44 -9.23
CA ASN A 15 -2.45 12.81 -8.77
C ASN A 15 -2.44 12.83 -7.24
N GLY A 16 -1.48 13.54 -6.65
CA GLY A 16 -1.22 13.53 -5.20
C GLY A 16 -2.47 13.75 -4.34
N PRO A 17 -3.19 14.88 -4.51
CA PRO A 17 -4.41 15.16 -3.76
C PRO A 17 -5.48 14.05 -3.89
N THR A 18 -5.70 13.54 -5.10
CA THR A 18 -6.67 12.45 -5.34
C THR A 18 -6.32 11.19 -4.56
N LEU A 19 -5.05 10.79 -4.57
CA LEU A 19 -4.64 9.60 -3.82
C LEU A 19 -4.70 9.82 -2.31
N ILE A 20 -4.31 11.01 -1.85
CA ILE A 20 -4.31 11.35 -0.43
C ILE A 20 -5.74 11.30 0.13
N GLU A 21 -6.74 11.80 -0.58
CA GLU A 21 -8.15 11.72 -0.15
C GLU A 21 -8.60 10.26 0.02
N ILE A 22 -8.32 9.40 -0.97
CA ILE A 22 -8.64 7.96 -0.91
C ILE A 22 -7.99 7.29 0.30
N GLN A 23 -6.72 7.56 0.55
CA GLN A 23 -5.98 6.96 1.67
C GLN A 23 -6.44 7.51 3.02
N ALA A 24 -6.72 8.82 3.11
CA ALA A 24 -7.23 9.43 4.32
C ALA A 24 -8.59 8.86 4.71
N ASP A 25 -9.52 8.74 3.74
CA ASP A 25 -10.84 8.16 3.96
C ASP A 25 -10.75 6.71 4.45
N TRP A 26 -9.84 5.91 3.88
CA TRP A 26 -9.60 4.55 4.35
C TRP A 26 -9.07 4.50 5.78
N VAL A 27 -8.08 5.35 6.10
CA VAL A 27 -7.50 5.43 7.46
C VAL A 27 -8.55 5.84 8.49
N ILE A 28 -9.38 6.84 8.18
CA ILE A 28 -10.48 7.28 9.05
C ILE A 28 -11.43 6.11 9.33
N LYS A 29 -11.88 5.41 8.29
CA LYS A 29 -12.76 4.24 8.44
C LYS A 29 -12.16 3.13 9.29
N VAL A 30 -10.85 2.87 9.17
CA VAL A 30 -10.16 1.87 10.00
C VAL A 30 -10.13 2.30 11.46
N ILE A 31 -9.84 3.58 11.73
CA ILE A 31 -9.81 4.14 13.08
C ILE A 31 -11.21 4.08 13.70
N ASP A 32 -12.23 4.56 13.00
CA ASP A 32 -13.64 4.53 13.45
C ASP A 32 -14.10 3.11 13.78
N TYR A 33 -13.72 2.12 12.95
CA TYR A 33 -14.02 0.72 13.21
C TYR A 33 -13.34 0.24 14.49
N CYS A 34 -12.05 0.57 14.68
CA CYS A 34 -11.31 0.14 15.86
C CYS A 34 -11.91 0.72 17.14
N GLU A 35 -12.22 2.01 17.15
CA GLU A 35 -12.85 2.68 18.30
C GLU A 35 -14.24 2.10 18.60
N SER A 36 -15.07 1.91 17.59
CA SER A 36 -16.44 1.38 17.75
C SER A 36 -16.48 -0.07 18.25
N ASN A 37 -15.42 -0.86 18.00
CA ASN A 37 -15.37 -2.29 18.33
C ASN A 37 -14.43 -2.63 19.49
N GLY A 38 -13.85 -1.62 20.16
CA GLY A 38 -12.90 -1.81 21.25
C GLY A 38 -11.63 -2.55 20.80
N ILE A 39 -11.16 -2.30 19.58
CA ILE A 39 -9.89 -2.83 19.07
C ILE A 39 -8.77 -1.88 19.53
N LYS A 40 -7.85 -2.38 20.34
CA LYS A 40 -6.68 -1.63 20.83
C LYS A 40 -5.68 -1.31 19.73
N TYR A 41 -5.42 -2.26 18.82
CA TYR A 41 -4.61 -2.02 17.64
C TYR A 41 -4.90 -3.02 16.51
N ILE A 42 -4.59 -2.58 15.30
CA ILE A 42 -4.54 -3.39 14.09
C ILE A 42 -3.09 -3.47 13.61
N ASP A 43 -2.66 -4.67 13.21
CA ASP A 43 -1.30 -4.90 12.73
C ASP A 43 -1.30 -5.77 11.48
N ALA A 44 -0.48 -5.42 10.50
CA ALA A 44 -0.40 -6.15 9.24
C ALA A 44 0.30 -7.49 9.48
N LYS A 45 -0.29 -8.59 9.00
CA LYS A 45 0.32 -9.92 9.12
C LYS A 45 1.54 -10.02 8.21
N GLU A 46 2.56 -10.76 8.65
CA GLU A 46 3.83 -10.94 7.92
C GLU A 46 3.64 -11.57 6.54
N ASP A 47 2.73 -12.54 6.42
CA ASP A 47 2.37 -13.19 5.16
C ASP A 47 1.68 -12.21 4.19
N ALA A 48 0.77 -11.37 4.71
CA ALA A 48 0.11 -10.33 3.92
C ALA A 48 1.09 -9.26 3.42
N GLN A 49 2.04 -8.83 4.27
CA GLN A 49 3.12 -7.91 3.88
C GLN A 49 3.98 -8.52 2.76
N THR A 50 4.39 -9.77 2.93
CA THR A 50 5.20 -10.50 1.95
C THR A 50 4.47 -10.66 0.63
N GLN A 51 3.18 -11.00 0.68
CA GLN A 51 2.35 -11.16 -0.51
C GLN A 51 2.15 -9.82 -1.23
N TRP A 52 1.94 -8.74 -0.49
CA TRP A 52 1.84 -7.39 -1.06
C TRP A 52 3.12 -7.00 -1.80
N ALA A 53 4.29 -7.17 -1.18
CA ALA A 53 5.57 -6.87 -1.81
C ALA A 53 5.83 -7.70 -3.08
N LYS A 54 5.42 -8.97 -3.08
CA LYS A 54 5.48 -9.85 -4.27
C LYS A 54 4.60 -9.33 -5.40
N GLU A 55 3.38 -8.89 -5.09
CA GLU A 55 2.45 -8.31 -6.05
C GLU A 55 3.03 -7.04 -6.69
N ILE A 56 3.56 -6.10 -5.88
CA ILE A 56 4.24 -4.89 -6.40
C ILE A 56 5.34 -5.27 -7.39
N THR A 57 6.18 -6.23 -6.99
CA THR A 57 7.32 -6.68 -7.80
C THR A 57 6.86 -7.37 -9.08
N ALA A 58 5.82 -8.21 -9.01
CA ALA A 58 5.27 -8.90 -10.17
C ALA A 58 4.70 -7.90 -11.20
N ILE A 59 3.92 -6.92 -10.75
CA ILE A 59 3.39 -5.87 -11.62
C ILE A 59 4.55 -5.08 -12.25
N ALA A 60 5.56 -4.69 -11.46
CA ALA A 60 6.70 -3.95 -11.98
C ALA A 60 7.48 -4.73 -13.05
N ASN A 61 7.70 -6.02 -12.85
CA ASN A 61 8.41 -6.89 -13.79
C ASN A 61 7.65 -7.12 -15.11
N ALA A 62 6.34 -6.84 -15.15
CA ALA A 62 5.55 -6.86 -16.38
C ALA A 62 5.63 -5.53 -17.18
N THR A 63 6.47 -4.58 -16.75
CA THR A 63 6.64 -3.26 -17.39
C THR A 63 8.08 -2.99 -17.80
N LEU A 64 8.35 -1.81 -18.35
CA LEU A 64 9.71 -1.36 -18.68
C LEU A 64 10.45 -0.72 -17.49
N PHE A 65 9.80 -0.47 -16.36
CA PHE A 65 10.43 0.21 -15.20
C PHE A 65 11.72 -0.44 -14.70
N PRO A 66 11.84 -1.78 -14.61
CA PRO A 66 13.06 -2.42 -14.12
C PRO A 66 14.30 -2.14 -14.98
N LEU A 67 14.12 -1.79 -16.25
CA LEU A 67 15.20 -1.57 -17.21
C LEU A 67 15.97 -0.26 -16.96
N ALA A 68 15.39 0.67 -16.20
CA ALA A 68 16.00 1.97 -15.91
C ALA A 68 16.48 2.05 -14.45
N ASP A 69 17.61 2.72 -14.24
CA ASP A 69 18.05 3.15 -12.92
C ASP A 69 17.38 4.47 -12.57
N SER A 70 16.22 4.36 -11.92
CA SER A 70 15.40 5.50 -11.53
C SER A 70 15.21 5.59 -10.01
N TRP A 71 14.80 6.77 -9.53
CA TRP A 71 14.37 6.96 -8.15
C TRP A 71 13.16 6.08 -7.79
N TYR A 72 12.31 5.75 -8.77
CA TYR A 72 11.18 4.82 -8.58
C TYR A 72 11.61 3.38 -8.30
N MET A 73 12.78 3.00 -8.81
CA MET A 73 13.41 1.69 -8.57
C MET A 73 14.39 1.74 -7.39
N GLY A 74 14.48 2.85 -6.66
CA GLY A 74 15.42 3.03 -5.55
C GLY A 74 16.91 3.05 -5.93
N ALA A 75 17.22 3.10 -7.24
CA ALA A 75 18.59 2.97 -7.75
C ALA A 75 19.48 4.19 -7.47
N ASN A 76 18.90 5.28 -6.98
CA ASN A 76 19.59 6.53 -6.66
C ASN A 76 20.39 6.49 -5.34
N VAL A 77 20.24 5.45 -4.52
CA VAL A 77 20.95 5.30 -3.24
C VAL A 77 21.92 4.12 -3.33
N PRO A 78 23.25 4.36 -3.29
CA PRO A 78 24.24 3.29 -3.31
C PRO A 78 24.02 2.28 -2.17
N GLY A 79 24.02 1.00 -2.50
CA GLY A 79 23.80 -0.09 -1.54
C GLY A 79 22.34 -0.37 -1.18
N LYS A 80 21.38 0.46 -1.62
CA LYS A 80 19.95 0.17 -1.45
C LYS A 80 19.50 -0.90 -2.47
N PRO A 81 18.65 -1.86 -2.08
CA PRO A 81 18.03 -2.79 -3.02
C PRO A 81 17.29 -2.06 -4.15
N LYS A 82 17.51 -2.50 -5.39
CA LYS A 82 16.78 -2.01 -6.55
C LYS A 82 15.43 -2.73 -6.65
N GLU A 83 14.35 -2.04 -6.28
CA GLU A 83 12.99 -2.58 -6.26
C GLU A 83 11.98 -1.47 -6.55
N MET A 84 10.80 -1.85 -7.06
CA MET A 84 9.75 -0.90 -7.36
C MET A 84 9.14 -0.33 -6.07
N LEU A 85 9.21 1.00 -5.90
CA LEU A 85 8.75 1.67 -4.69
C LEU A 85 7.28 2.12 -4.71
N ASN A 86 6.55 1.94 -5.83
CA ASN A 86 5.16 2.39 -5.98
C ASN A 86 4.30 1.27 -6.58
N PHE A 87 3.00 1.28 -6.29
CA PHE A 87 2.03 0.37 -6.89
C PHE A 87 1.67 0.81 -8.32
N LEU A 88 1.98 -0.01 -9.31
CA LEU A 88 1.79 0.31 -10.74
C LEU A 88 0.45 -0.19 -11.32
N GLY A 89 -0.41 -0.81 -10.51
CA GLY A 89 -1.72 -1.31 -10.96
C GLY A 89 -2.79 -0.22 -11.15
N GLY A 90 -2.46 1.05 -10.90
CA GLY A 90 -3.36 2.20 -11.04
C GLY A 90 -4.26 2.46 -9.83
N VAL A 91 -4.74 3.71 -9.72
CA VAL A 91 -5.58 4.16 -8.60
C VAL A 91 -6.88 3.36 -8.45
N PRO A 92 -7.65 3.05 -9.52
CA PRO A 92 -8.89 2.29 -9.36
C PRO A 92 -8.67 0.92 -8.70
N LYS A 93 -7.67 0.16 -9.16
CA LYS A 93 -7.36 -1.16 -8.60
C LYS A 93 -6.90 -1.05 -7.15
N TYR A 94 -6.09 -0.04 -6.83
CA TYR A 94 -5.66 0.21 -5.46
C TYR A 94 -6.85 0.53 -4.53
N SER A 95 -7.80 1.36 -4.97
CA SER A 95 -9.03 1.66 -4.24
C SER A 95 -9.90 0.42 -4.01
N GLU A 96 -10.03 -0.46 -5.02
CA GLU A 96 -10.74 -1.74 -4.87
C GLU A 96 -10.12 -2.61 -3.78
N ILE A 97 -8.78 -2.69 -3.74
CA ILE A 97 -8.06 -3.48 -2.73
C ILE A 97 -8.29 -2.92 -1.32
N LEU A 98 -8.23 -1.59 -1.16
CA LEU A 98 -8.52 -0.93 0.12
C LEU A 98 -9.95 -1.20 0.59
N GLN A 99 -10.93 -1.10 -0.31
CA GLN A 99 -12.33 -1.36 -0.01
C GLN A 99 -12.56 -2.84 0.34
N TYR A 100 -11.93 -3.77 -0.39
CA TYR A 100 -11.99 -5.19 -0.11
C TYR A 100 -11.54 -5.51 1.31
N VAL A 101 -10.43 -4.92 1.78
CA VAL A 101 -9.95 -5.11 3.16
C VAL A 101 -10.99 -4.66 4.18
N LEU A 102 -11.65 -3.52 3.98
CA LEU A 102 -12.70 -3.04 4.88
C LEU A 102 -13.91 -3.98 4.92
N GLU A 103 -14.33 -4.49 3.76
CA GLU A 103 -15.51 -5.35 3.62
C GLU A 103 -15.27 -6.79 4.11
N ASN A 104 -14.02 -7.25 4.12
CA ASN A 104 -13.64 -8.62 4.46
C ASN A 104 -12.97 -8.71 5.83
N ASN A 105 -13.52 -7.98 6.82
CA ASN A 105 -13.08 -8.01 8.22
C ASN A 105 -11.56 -7.78 8.39
N PHE A 106 -11.01 -6.83 7.63
CA PHE A 106 -9.59 -6.48 7.63
C PHE A 106 -8.68 -7.68 7.31
N GLU A 107 -9.04 -8.41 6.25
CA GLU A 107 -8.19 -9.49 5.72
C GLU A 107 -6.74 -9.00 5.53
N GLY A 108 -5.79 -9.84 5.94
CA GLY A 108 -4.36 -9.48 5.98
C GLY A 108 -3.91 -8.76 7.26
N PHE A 109 -4.83 -8.44 8.19
CA PHE A 109 -4.50 -7.81 9.46
C PHE A 109 -4.89 -8.68 10.67
N LYS A 110 -4.17 -8.50 11.76
CA LYS A 110 -4.51 -8.99 13.10
C LYS A 110 -5.19 -7.87 13.87
N LEU A 111 -6.39 -8.15 14.40
CA LEU A 111 -7.13 -7.23 15.26
C LEU A 111 -6.94 -7.67 16.71
N VAL A 112 -6.50 -6.74 17.57
CA VAL A 112 -6.23 -7.02 18.99
C VAL A 112 -7.06 -6.10 19.85
N LYS A 113 -7.82 -6.68 20.79
CA LYS A 113 -8.57 -5.97 21.82
C LYS A 113 -7.69 -5.64 23.03
#